data_AF-A0A074YRL7-F1
#
_entry.id   AF-A0A074YRL7-F1
#
_cell.length_a   1.000
_cell.length_b   1.000
_cell.length_c   1.000
_cell.angle_alpha   90.00
_cell.angle_beta   90.00
_cell.angle_gamma   90.00
#
_symmetry.space_group_name_H-M   'P 1'
#
loop_
_entity.id
_entity.type
_entity.pdbx_description
1 polymer ?
#
loop_
_entity_poly.entity_id
_entity_poly.type
_entity_poly.pdbx_seq_one_letter_code
_entity_poly.pdbx_strand_id
1 'polypeptide(L)'
;MDETAGSIANRDEPIPVIQIPLNTDENAPPETEQQKLGRRERIKQEAEKLKGKFQNVSTQYKTTQGSMQERLFNTLLEQVFPAEADDDGTPKKDRRSRQYVDKPQFSLPVMSANFRRFNARIGIVFVFQNQMIRLFTWREPTHTLSFLAVYTLVCLQPALAPVVPLAALLFFVMIPSFLTRHPPPPVTNPSSSVDAAAAEQYAAYGYSGPAVAPAQRVKPAPEMSKDFFRNMRDLQNCMEDFSRVHDGAVAVVMPYTDFSNERLSSAVFLCLTALVSVAFLAAHLVPWRAILLMSGWAATAAGHPRAQEIIINAGSLAQLQLIYDRICVAGSEWVESDIVLDEPAEVREVEIFELQRLQKHSLGGDEGAVLEGEWEPWLFAPQPFAPTSPSRIAGARPVGTQFFEDVQPPTGWLWRDKKWTLDLGSREWVEERCVSAVEIETEGERWVYDLEIPDSKSKSATLAPPKSWEEGPSVSKKGEWRRRRWVRLVERKIVKVSPED
;
A
#
# COMPACT_ATOMS: atom_id res chain seq x y z
N MET A 1 9.92 8.26 -51.92
CA MET A 1 10.07 9.10 -50.72
C MET A 1 9.40 8.35 -49.59
N ASP A 2 10.12 7.44 -48.95
CA ASP A 2 9.59 6.65 -47.83
C ASP A 2 9.60 7.50 -46.56
N GLU A 3 8.43 7.68 -45.95
CA GLU A 3 8.27 8.20 -44.58
C GLU A 3 8.93 7.24 -43.58
N THR A 4 10.24 7.36 -43.40
CA THR A 4 11.03 6.59 -42.43
C THR A 4 10.99 7.18 -41.01
N ALA A 5 9.83 7.70 -40.60
CA ALA A 5 9.57 8.00 -39.19
C ALA A 5 8.54 7.00 -38.63
N GLY A 6 8.94 5.73 -38.59
CA GLY A 6 8.13 4.63 -38.07
C GLY A 6 7.93 4.70 -36.56
N SER A 7 6.81 4.16 -36.06
CA SER A 7 6.57 3.98 -34.63
C SER A 7 7.65 3.12 -33.99
N ILE A 8 8.17 3.56 -32.84
CA ILE A 8 9.16 2.81 -32.07
C ILE A 8 8.41 1.73 -31.30
N ALA A 9 8.59 0.48 -31.74
CA ALA A 9 8.07 -0.70 -31.07
C ALA A 9 9.15 -1.77 -31.08
N ASN A 10 9.08 -2.68 -30.10
CA ASN A 10 9.95 -3.84 -30.07
C ASN A 10 9.62 -4.73 -31.29
N ARG A 11 10.42 -4.60 -32.36
CA ARG A 11 10.28 -5.39 -33.59
C ARG A 11 11.09 -6.69 -33.56
N ASP A 12 11.92 -6.80 -32.53
CA ASP A 12 12.86 -7.87 -32.29
C ASP A 12 12.19 -9.07 -31.60
N GLU A 13 13.00 -9.95 -31.02
CA GLU A 13 12.55 -11.11 -30.25
C GLU A 13 11.63 -10.72 -29.08
N PRO A 14 10.62 -11.57 -28.77
CA PRO A 14 9.72 -11.34 -27.65
C PRO A 14 10.50 -11.33 -26.34
N ILE A 15 10.08 -10.47 -25.40
CA ILE A 15 10.67 -10.40 -24.07
C ILE A 15 10.42 -11.74 -23.35
N PRO A 16 11.47 -12.38 -22.79
CA PRO A 16 11.31 -13.61 -22.04
C PRO A 16 10.50 -13.37 -20.77
N VAL A 17 9.57 -14.27 -20.48
CA VAL A 17 8.73 -14.25 -19.27
C VAL A 17 9.55 -14.70 -18.07
N ILE A 18 9.39 -14.04 -16.93
CA ILE A 18 10.09 -14.40 -15.70
C ILE A 18 9.44 -15.65 -15.12
N GLN A 19 10.23 -16.71 -15.01
CA GLN A 19 9.86 -17.92 -14.28
C GLN A 19 10.55 -17.87 -12.93
N ILE A 20 9.77 -17.59 -11.88
CA ILE A 20 10.22 -17.77 -10.51
C ILE A 20 9.89 -19.22 -10.16
N PRO A 21 10.88 -20.06 -9.80
CA PRO A 21 10.61 -21.38 -9.25
C PRO A 21 10.07 -21.21 -7.83
N LEU A 22 8.88 -20.63 -7.70
CA LEU A 22 8.05 -20.84 -6.53
C LEU A 22 7.41 -22.21 -6.70
N ASN A 23 7.22 -22.92 -5.59
CA ASN A 23 6.74 -24.31 -5.48
C ASN A 23 5.32 -24.57 -6.03
N THR A 24 4.86 -23.82 -7.03
CA THR A 24 3.48 -23.80 -7.49
C THR A 24 3.20 -24.74 -8.68
N ASP A 25 4.24 -25.32 -9.31
CA ASP A 25 4.03 -26.21 -10.47
C ASP A 25 4.60 -27.65 -10.33
N GLU A 26 5.23 -28.02 -9.20
CA GLU A 26 5.70 -29.41 -9.00
C GLU A 26 4.59 -30.40 -8.59
N ASN A 27 3.38 -29.93 -8.28
CA ASN A 27 2.24 -30.78 -7.91
C ASN A 27 1.17 -30.95 -9.01
N ALA A 28 1.42 -30.45 -10.22
CA ALA A 28 0.56 -30.78 -11.36
C ALA A 28 0.95 -32.17 -11.90
N PRO A 29 0.09 -33.20 -11.84
CA PRO A 29 0.38 -34.48 -12.46
C PRO A 29 0.66 -34.26 -13.97
N PRO A 30 1.64 -34.97 -14.56
CA PRO A 30 1.98 -34.78 -15.97
C PRO A 30 0.74 -34.99 -16.84
N GLU A 31 0.28 -33.94 -17.51
CA GLU A 31 -0.86 -34.00 -18.43
C GLU A 31 -0.60 -35.06 -19.52
N THR A 32 -1.39 -36.14 -19.52
CA THR A 32 -1.34 -37.20 -20.53
C THR A 32 -1.66 -36.63 -21.92
N GLU A 33 -1.04 -37.13 -23.00
CA GLU A 33 -1.29 -36.64 -24.38
C GLU A 33 -2.78 -36.58 -24.76
N GLN A 34 -3.60 -37.49 -24.22
CA GLN A 34 -5.05 -37.51 -24.41
C GLN A 34 -5.76 -36.28 -23.81
N GLN A 35 -5.28 -35.77 -22.66
CA GLN A 35 -5.82 -34.53 -22.06
C GLN A 35 -5.42 -33.30 -22.88
N LYS A 36 -4.21 -33.27 -23.44
CA LYS A 36 -3.75 -32.19 -24.33
C LYS A 36 -4.54 -32.15 -25.64
N LEU A 37 -4.85 -33.31 -26.22
CA LEU A 37 -5.71 -33.44 -27.40
C LEU A 37 -7.15 -32.98 -27.09
N GLY A 38 -7.74 -33.44 -25.98
CA GLY A 38 -9.08 -33.03 -25.57
C GLY A 38 -9.19 -31.53 -25.27
N ARG A 39 -8.17 -30.92 -24.67
CA ARG A 39 -8.10 -29.47 -24.42
C ARG A 39 -7.98 -28.69 -25.73
N ARG A 40 -7.15 -29.15 -26.69
CA ARG A 40 -7.05 -28.57 -28.04
C ARG A 40 -8.36 -28.65 -28.80
N GLU A 41 -9.08 -29.77 -28.72
CA GLU A 41 -10.38 -29.92 -29.37
C GLU A 41 -11.45 -29.02 -28.73
N ARG A 42 -11.47 -28.89 -27.39
CA ARG A 42 -12.37 -27.95 -26.69
C ARG A 42 -12.08 -26.50 -27.09
N ILE A 43 -10.82 -26.09 -27.13
CA ILE A 43 -10.41 -24.75 -27.58
C ILE A 43 -10.80 -24.53 -29.04
N LYS A 44 -10.65 -25.54 -29.90
CA LYS A 44 -11.05 -25.47 -31.31
C LYS A 44 -12.57 -25.33 -31.47
N GLN A 45 -13.35 -26.07 -30.68
CA GLN A 45 -14.81 -25.97 -30.66
C GLN A 45 -15.30 -24.63 -30.11
N GLU A 46 -14.67 -24.08 -29.08
CA GLU A 46 -14.98 -22.75 -28.56
C GLU A 46 -14.60 -21.65 -29.56
N ALA A 47 -13.45 -21.78 -30.23
CA ALA A 47 -13.03 -20.87 -31.29
C ALA A 47 -14.01 -20.90 -32.50
N GLU A 48 -14.51 -22.08 -32.88
CA GLU A 48 -15.53 -22.18 -33.94
C GLU A 48 -16.89 -21.62 -33.51
N LYS A 49 -17.31 -21.81 -32.25
CA LYS A 49 -18.51 -21.18 -31.69
C LYS A 49 -18.38 -19.65 -31.63
N LEU A 50 -17.22 -19.13 -31.23
CA LEU A 50 -16.91 -17.69 -31.24
C LEU A 50 -16.90 -17.13 -32.66
N LYS A 51 -16.29 -17.84 -33.62
CA LYS A 51 -16.28 -17.46 -35.03
C LYS A 51 -17.68 -17.41 -35.63
N GLY A 52 -18.54 -18.39 -35.32
CA GLY A 52 -19.94 -18.41 -35.74
C GLY A 52 -20.75 -17.24 -35.16
N LYS A 53 -20.54 -16.92 -33.88
CA LYS A 53 -21.17 -15.74 -33.25
C LYS A 53 -20.65 -14.42 -33.84
N PHE A 54 -19.35 -14.31 -34.11
CA PHE A 54 -18.75 -13.15 -34.72
C PHE A 54 -19.24 -12.92 -36.16
N GLN A 55 -19.46 -14.01 -36.91
CA GLN A 55 -20.00 -13.94 -38.26
C GLN A 55 -21.48 -13.52 -38.29
N ASN A 56 -22.28 -14.00 -37.34
CA ASN A 56 -23.68 -13.58 -37.17
C ASN A 56 -23.78 -12.10 -36.77
N VAL A 57 -22.93 -11.64 -35.84
CA VAL A 57 -22.84 -10.22 -35.46
C VAL A 57 -22.32 -9.37 -36.64
N SER A 58 -21.38 -9.86 -37.46
CA SER A 58 -20.92 -9.11 -38.65
C SER A 58 -22.00 -8.94 -39.73
N THR A 59 -22.96 -9.88 -39.79
CA THR A 59 -24.03 -9.87 -40.81
C THR A 59 -25.17 -8.94 -40.41
N GLN A 60 -25.44 -8.78 -39.11
CA GLN A 60 -26.49 -7.90 -38.59
C GLN A 60 -26.11 -6.40 -38.58
N TYR A 61 -24.82 -6.06 -38.71
CA TYR A 61 -24.30 -4.69 -38.50
C TYR A 61 -23.78 -3.98 -39.76
N LYS A 62 -24.02 -4.50 -40.96
CA LYS A 62 -23.59 -3.89 -42.24
C LYS A 62 -24.25 -2.55 -42.62
N THR A 63 -25.06 -1.92 -41.75
CA THR A 63 -25.89 -0.75 -42.11
C THR A 63 -25.49 0.57 -41.44
N THR A 64 -24.38 0.68 -40.69
CA THR A 64 -23.99 2.00 -40.14
C THR A 64 -22.47 2.18 -40.08
N GLN A 65 -21.95 3.11 -40.89
CA GLN A 65 -20.54 3.50 -40.86
C GLN A 65 -20.27 4.44 -39.68
N GLY A 66 -19.65 3.91 -38.62
CA GLY A 66 -19.09 4.69 -37.52
C GLY A 66 -18.83 3.84 -36.28
N SER A 67 -17.56 3.71 -35.88
CA SER A 67 -17.09 3.08 -34.63
C SER A 67 -17.65 1.66 -34.33
N MET A 68 -17.46 0.73 -35.28
CA MET A 68 -17.84 -0.68 -35.10
C MET A 68 -16.93 -1.43 -34.12
N GLN A 69 -15.71 -0.96 -33.89
CA GLN A 69 -14.69 -1.69 -33.13
C GLN A 69 -14.61 -1.23 -31.67
N GLU A 70 -14.80 0.07 -31.39
CA GLU A 70 -14.82 0.59 -30.02
C GLU A 70 -16.04 0.07 -29.25
N ARG A 71 -17.16 -0.12 -29.95
CA ARG A 71 -18.34 -0.76 -29.37
C ARG A 71 -18.08 -2.22 -29.05
N LEU A 72 -17.46 -3.01 -29.93
CA LEU A 72 -17.15 -4.42 -29.65
C LEU A 72 -16.15 -4.59 -28.49
N PHE A 73 -15.13 -3.72 -28.41
CA PHE A 73 -14.17 -3.77 -27.30
C PHE A 73 -14.81 -3.36 -25.97
N ASN A 74 -15.66 -2.32 -25.97
CA ASN A 74 -16.42 -1.91 -24.80
C ASN A 74 -17.44 -2.98 -24.38
N THR A 75 -18.16 -3.61 -25.32
CA THR A 75 -19.12 -4.68 -25.02
C THR A 75 -18.42 -5.95 -24.51
N LEU A 76 -17.21 -6.26 -25.01
CA LEU A 76 -16.41 -7.38 -24.49
C LEU A 76 -15.85 -7.09 -23.08
N LEU A 77 -15.45 -5.85 -22.80
CA LEU A 77 -15.01 -5.44 -21.47
C LEU A 77 -16.17 -5.38 -20.45
N GLU A 78 -17.33 -4.86 -20.87
CA GLU A 78 -18.56 -4.85 -20.06
C GLU A 78 -19.06 -6.26 -19.73
N GLN A 79 -18.79 -7.25 -20.59
CA GLN A 79 -19.22 -8.64 -20.36
C GLN A 79 -18.29 -9.42 -19.41
N VAL A 80 -17.07 -8.92 -19.16
CA VAL A 80 -16.05 -9.59 -18.32
C VAL A 80 -16.07 -9.10 -16.86
N PHE A 81 -16.73 -7.97 -16.57
CA PHE A 81 -16.88 -7.47 -15.21
C PHE A 81 -18.38 -7.36 -14.85
N PRO A 82 -18.85 -8.02 -13.78
CA PRO A 82 -20.21 -7.79 -13.32
C PRO A 82 -20.39 -6.30 -13.00
N ALA A 83 -21.45 -5.71 -13.55
CA ALA A 83 -21.83 -4.34 -13.24
C ALA A 83 -22.17 -4.27 -11.74
N GLU A 84 -21.24 -3.83 -10.92
CA GLU A 84 -21.54 -3.44 -9.54
C GLU A 84 -22.50 -2.25 -9.63
N ALA A 85 -23.71 -2.48 -9.11
CA ALA A 85 -24.75 -1.49 -9.01
C ALA A 85 -24.28 -0.30 -8.17
N ASP A 86 -24.63 0.89 -8.63
CA ASP A 86 -24.40 2.17 -7.98
C ASP A 86 -24.63 2.12 -6.45
N ASP A 87 -23.60 2.41 -5.67
CA ASP A 87 -23.75 2.78 -4.25
C ASP A 87 -23.86 4.31 -4.15
N ASP A 88 -24.97 4.75 -3.55
CA ASP A 88 -25.39 6.13 -3.38
C ASP A 88 -24.48 6.84 -2.35
N GLY A 89 -23.39 7.44 -2.83
CA GLY A 89 -22.39 8.11 -2.00
C GLY A 89 -22.38 9.62 -2.18
N THR A 90 -23.13 10.34 -1.35
CA THR A 90 -22.96 11.81 -1.19
C THR A 90 -21.47 12.17 -1.01
N PRO A 91 -20.93 13.17 -1.73
CA PRO A 91 -19.51 13.49 -1.65
C PRO A 91 -19.20 14.14 -0.29
N LYS A 92 -18.57 13.38 0.62
CA LYS A 92 -17.95 13.95 1.83
C LYS A 92 -16.81 14.88 1.40
N LYS A 93 -17.08 16.18 1.50
CA LYS A 93 -16.14 17.25 1.19
C LYS A 93 -15.06 17.30 2.27
N ASP A 94 -13.97 16.57 2.06
CA ASP A 94 -12.83 16.60 2.97
C ASP A 94 -12.14 17.98 2.90
N ARG A 95 -12.00 18.62 4.06
CA ARG A 95 -11.68 20.05 4.20
C ARG A 95 -10.15 20.28 4.20
N ARG A 96 -9.43 19.58 3.33
CA ARG A 96 -7.97 19.68 3.17
C ARG A 96 -7.65 20.22 1.78
N SER A 97 -7.74 21.54 1.64
CA SER A 97 -7.46 22.29 0.41
C SER A 97 -5.97 22.27 0.07
N ARG A 98 -5.53 21.23 -0.63
CA ARG A 98 -4.45 21.33 -1.60
C ARG A 98 -5.10 20.97 -2.92
N GLN A 99 -5.00 21.83 -3.92
CA GLN A 99 -5.68 21.74 -5.21
C GLN A 99 -5.50 20.33 -5.80
N TYR A 100 -6.43 19.45 -5.46
CA TYR A 100 -6.44 18.07 -5.91
C TYR A 100 -7.00 18.20 -7.31
N VAL A 101 -6.17 17.93 -8.31
CA VAL A 101 -6.68 17.68 -9.65
C VAL A 101 -7.59 16.48 -9.48
N ASP A 102 -8.90 16.69 -9.50
CA ASP A 102 -9.90 15.63 -9.44
C ASP A 102 -9.55 14.64 -10.56
N LYS A 103 -8.94 13.52 -10.16
CA LYS A 103 -8.67 12.42 -11.07
C LYS A 103 -10.05 11.90 -11.47
N PRO A 104 -10.34 11.75 -12.77
CA PRO A 104 -11.65 11.31 -13.23
C PRO A 104 -12.02 10.00 -12.53
N GLN A 105 -13.29 9.88 -12.12
CA GLN A 105 -13.83 8.66 -11.53
C GLN A 105 -13.64 7.48 -12.51
N PHE A 106 -13.43 6.29 -11.95
CA PHE A 106 -13.20 5.09 -12.74
C PHE A 106 -14.39 4.86 -13.69
N SER A 107 -14.10 4.85 -15.00
CA SER A 107 -15.09 4.55 -16.02
C SER A 107 -14.44 3.72 -17.12
N LEU A 108 -15.12 2.67 -17.55
CA LEU A 108 -14.62 1.72 -18.54
C LEU A 108 -14.21 2.40 -19.86
N PRO A 109 -14.98 3.38 -20.40
CA PRO A 109 -14.57 4.09 -21.61
C PRO A 109 -13.28 4.89 -21.43
N VAL A 110 -13.09 5.52 -20.26
CA VAL A 110 -11.88 6.30 -19.95
C VAL A 110 -10.68 5.37 -19.74
N MET A 111 -10.86 4.23 -19.07
CA MET A 111 -9.82 3.21 -18.93
C MET A 111 -9.36 2.69 -20.30
N SER A 112 -10.30 2.34 -21.18
CA SER A 112 -10.02 1.87 -22.54
C SER A 112 -9.27 2.92 -23.37
N ALA A 113 -9.73 4.18 -23.34
CA ALA A 113 -9.06 5.29 -24.03
C ALA A 113 -7.64 5.56 -23.48
N ASN A 114 -7.45 5.47 -22.16
CA ASN A 114 -6.15 5.63 -21.52
C ASN A 114 -5.21 4.46 -21.84
N PHE A 115 -5.72 3.22 -21.81
CA PHE A 115 -4.97 2.03 -22.18
C PHE A 115 -4.47 2.10 -23.63
N ARG A 116 -5.33 2.51 -24.57
CA ARG A 116 -4.95 2.67 -25.98
C ARG A 116 -3.85 3.71 -26.16
N ARG A 117 -3.97 4.87 -25.51
CA ARG A 117 -2.94 5.93 -25.52
C ARG A 117 -1.62 5.48 -24.89
N PHE A 118 -1.70 4.68 -23.81
CA PHE A 118 -0.53 4.10 -23.15
C PHE A 118 0.16 3.07 -24.03
N ASN A 119 -0.58 2.08 -24.54
CA ASN A 119 -0.06 1.01 -25.39
C ASN A 119 0.57 1.54 -26.70
N ALA A 120 0.05 2.65 -27.23
CA ALA A 120 0.62 3.31 -28.40
C ALA A 120 1.97 3.99 -28.14
N ARG A 121 2.37 4.23 -26.88
CA ARG A 121 3.60 4.95 -26.51
C ARG A 121 4.61 4.10 -25.73
N ILE A 122 4.14 3.04 -25.07
CA ILE A 122 4.97 2.18 -24.20
C ILE A 122 6.07 1.42 -24.95
N GLY A 123 5.96 1.29 -26.28
CA GLY A 123 6.92 0.55 -27.11
C GLY A 123 8.38 0.96 -26.93
N ILE A 124 8.67 2.23 -26.62
CA ILE A 124 10.04 2.71 -26.32
C ILE A 124 10.60 2.01 -25.07
N VAL A 125 9.76 1.81 -24.05
CA VAL A 125 10.16 1.16 -22.80
C VAL A 125 10.48 -0.32 -23.05
N PHE A 126 9.69 -1.00 -23.89
CA PHE A 126 9.96 -2.40 -24.26
C PHE A 126 11.24 -2.55 -25.10
N VAL A 127 11.53 -1.60 -25.99
CA VAL A 127 12.82 -1.58 -26.71
C VAL A 127 13.99 -1.41 -25.74
N PHE A 128 13.86 -0.48 -24.79
CA PHE A 128 14.88 -0.28 -23.75
C PHE A 128 15.04 -1.52 -22.86
N GLN A 129 13.95 -2.14 -22.44
CA GLN A 129 13.96 -3.39 -21.67
C GLN A 129 14.68 -4.50 -22.44
N ASN A 130 14.37 -4.69 -23.72
CA ASN A 130 15.04 -5.71 -24.54
C ASN A 130 16.54 -5.42 -24.73
N GLN A 131 16.93 -4.16 -24.89
CA GLN A 131 18.34 -3.76 -24.93
C GLN A 131 19.06 -4.08 -23.62
N MET A 132 18.43 -3.82 -22.46
CA MET A 132 18.98 -4.15 -21.15
C MET A 132 19.09 -5.66 -20.95
N ILE A 133 18.09 -6.44 -21.37
CA ILE A 133 18.15 -7.91 -21.32
C ILE A 133 19.30 -8.43 -22.18
N ARG A 134 19.46 -7.94 -23.41
CA ARG A 134 20.59 -8.30 -24.30
C ARG A 134 21.94 -7.93 -23.70
N LEU A 135 22.01 -6.79 -23.03
CA LEU A 135 23.20 -6.32 -22.33
C LEU A 135 23.55 -7.23 -21.14
N PHE A 136 22.58 -7.66 -20.33
CA PHE A 136 22.87 -8.53 -19.18
C PHE A 136 23.04 -10.01 -19.54
N THR A 137 22.53 -10.44 -20.69
CA THR A 137 22.67 -11.82 -21.20
C THR A 137 23.90 -12.03 -22.08
N TRP A 138 24.80 -11.05 -22.22
CA TRP A 138 26.04 -11.15 -22.99
C TRP A 138 25.84 -11.48 -24.48
N ARG A 139 24.71 -11.08 -25.07
CA ARG A 139 24.43 -11.37 -26.50
C ARG A 139 25.46 -10.73 -27.42
N GLU A 140 25.85 -9.49 -27.12
CA GLU A 140 26.93 -8.75 -27.78
C GLU A 140 27.99 -8.37 -26.74
N PRO A 141 29.06 -9.18 -26.57
CA PRO A 141 30.00 -9.02 -25.46
C PRO A 141 30.78 -7.70 -25.52
N THR A 142 30.91 -7.09 -26.70
CA THR A 142 31.54 -5.77 -26.85
C THR A 142 30.72 -4.66 -26.17
N HIS A 143 29.39 -4.72 -26.25
CA HIS A 143 28.49 -3.76 -25.60
C HIS A 143 28.43 -3.97 -24.08
N THR A 144 28.49 -5.22 -23.63
CA THR A 144 28.51 -5.52 -22.19
C THR A 144 29.83 -5.10 -21.55
N LEU A 145 30.96 -5.36 -22.21
CA LEU A 145 32.28 -4.94 -21.74
C LEU A 145 32.43 -3.42 -21.75
N SER A 146 31.89 -2.70 -22.74
CA SER A 146 31.91 -1.24 -22.75
C SER A 146 31.06 -0.64 -21.63
N PHE A 147 29.87 -1.19 -21.38
CA PHE A 147 29.05 -0.84 -20.23
C PHE A 147 29.80 -1.08 -18.91
N LEU A 148 30.42 -2.25 -18.77
CA LEU A 148 31.12 -2.65 -17.56
C LEU A 148 32.37 -1.80 -17.32
N ALA A 149 33.07 -1.38 -18.38
CA ALA A 149 34.17 -0.42 -18.31
C ALA A 149 33.71 0.99 -17.88
N VAL A 150 32.55 1.45 -18.34
CA VAL A 150 31.97 2.70 -17.83
C VAL A 150 31.56 2.54 -16.35
N TYR A 151 30.97 1.40 -16.00
CA TYR A 151 30.60 1.08 -14.63
C TYR A 151 31.82 1.03 -13.69
N THR A 152 32.94 0.44 -14.13
CA THR A 152 34.17 0.43 -13.32
C THR A 152 34.70 1.82 -13.05
N LEU A 153 34.69 2.71 -14.05
CA LEU A 153 35.10 4.10 -13.89
C LEU A 153 34.21 4.84 -12.87
N VAL A 154 32.90 4.63 -12.92
CA VAL A 154 31.95 5.23 -11.97
C VAL A 154 32.15 4.69 -10.54
N CYS A 155 32.40 3.39 -10.38
CA CYS A 155 32.68 2.80 -9.07
C CYS A 155 34.01 3.27 -8.47
N LEU A 156 35.05 3.42 -9.29
CA LEU A 156 36.37 3.91 -8.85
C LEU A 156 36.34 5.40 -8.50
N GLN A 157 35.62 6.20 -9.27
CA GLN A 157 35.48 7.65 -9.07
C GLN A 157 33.99 8.06 -9.00
N PRO A 158 33.35 7.97 -7.82
CA PRO A 158 31.92 8.27 -7.66
C PRO A 158 31.56 9.74 -7.99
N ALA A 159 32.54 10.65 -7.97
CA ALA A 159 32.36 12.04 -8.41
C ALA A 159 31.96 12.16 -9.90
N LEU A 160 32.17 11.12 -10.72
CA LEU A 160 31.75 11.09 -12.12
C LEU A 160 30.26 10.76 -12.29
N ALA A 161 29.59 10.20 -11.27
CA ALA A 161 28.18 9.81 -11.32
C ALA A 161 27.22 10.92 -11.81
N PRO A 162 27.32 12.20 -11.38
CA PRO A 162 26.45 13.27 -11.90
C PRO A 162 26.74 13.64 -13.37
N VAL A 163 27.92 13.31 -13.90
CA VAL A 163 28.28 13.57 -15.30
C VAL A 163 27.66 12.53 -16.24
N VAL A 164 27.50 11.28 -15.78
CA VAL A 164 26.91 10.18 -16.57
C VAL A 164 25.55 10.52 -17.17
N PRO A 165 24.53 11.02 -16.44
CA PRO A 165 23.24 11.35 -17.04
C PRO A 165 23.32 12.50 -18.05
N LEU A 166 24.22 13.48 -17.84
CA LEU A 166 24.44 14.57 -18.79
C LEU A 166 25.08 14.06 -20.08
N ALA A 167 26.10 13.20 -19.95
CA ALA A 167 26.73 12.55 -21.09
C ALA A 167 25.74 11.64 -21.85
N ALA A 168 24.92 10.88 -21.14
CA ALA A 168 23.90 10.03 -21.76
C ALA A 168 22.86 10.85 -22.54
N LEU A 169 22.41 11.99 -22.00
CA LEU A 169 21.53 12.91 -22.72
C LEU A 169 22.19 13.45 -23.99
N LEU A 170 23.48 13.79 -23.93
CA LEU A 170 24.21 14.23 -25.11
C LEU A 170 24.34 13.10 -26.16
N PHE A 171 24.89 11.95 -25.77
CA PHE A 171 25.22 10.86 -26.70
C PHE A 171 24.01 10.07 -27.22
N PHE A 172 22.99 9.84 -26.39
CA PHE A 172 21.85 8.99 -26.78
C PHE A 172 20.60 9.77 -27.19
N VAL A 173 20.45 11.03 -26.76
CA VAL A 173 19.28 11.85 -27.13
C VAL A 173 19.67 12.94 -28.13
N MET A 174 20.63 13.81 -27.78
CA MET A 174 20.92 15.01 -28.56
C MET A 174 21.68 14.71 -29.85
N ILE A 175 22.75 13.90 -29.80
CA ILE A 175 23.55 13.56 -30.98
C ILE A 175 22.71 12.82 -32.03
N PRO A 176 21.93 11.76 -31.70
CA PRO A 176 21.10 11.09 -32.70
C PRO A 176 20.01 12.02 -33.24
N SER A 177 19.38 12.84 -32.39
CA SER A 177 18.38 13.82 -32.84
C SER A 177 18.98 14.90 -33.74
N PHE A 178 20.25 15.24 -33.55
CA PHE A 178 20.97 16.17 -34.41
C PHE A 178 21.31 15.51 -35.76
N LEU A 179 21.81 14.28 -35.75
CA LEU A 179 22.16 13.52 -36.96
C LEU A 179 20.93 13.21 -37.83
N THR A 180 19.77 12.93 -37.24
CA THR A 180 18.52 12.74 -38.01
C THR A 180 18.04 14.04 -38.66
N ARG A 181 18.33 15.19 -38.04
CA ARG A 181 18.00 16.51 -38.58
C ARG A 181 18.97 16.98 -39.67
N HIS A 182 20.24 16.56 -39.58
CA HIS A 182 21.34 16.87 -40.50
C HIS A 182 21.97 15.58 -41.05
N PRO A 183 21.28 14.84 -41.93
CA PRO A 183 21.85 13.64 -42.54
C PRO A 183 23.06 14.03 -43.41
N PRO A 184 24.11 13.19 -43.46
CA PRO A 184 25.25 13.45 -44.33
C PRO A 184 24.79 13.44 -45.80
N PRO A 185 25.31 14.34 -46.65
CA PRO A 185 24.96 14.36 -48.05
C PRO A 185 25.34 13.03 -48.72
N PRO A 186 24.51 12.49 -49.62
CA PRO A 186 24.81 11.23 -50.30
C PRO A 186 26.09 11.36 -51.13
N VAL A 187 27.09 10.55 -50.81
CA VAL A 187 28.34 10.45 -51.59
C VAL A 187 28.05 9.78 -52.93
N THR A 188 28.34 10.48 -54.04
CA THR A 188 27.92 10.08 -55.38
C THR A 188 28.78 9.00 -56.04
N ASN A 189 29.91 8.57 -55.47
CA ASN A 189 30.73 7.46 -55.99
C ASN A 189 31.43 6.68 -54.87
N PRO A 190 31.05 5.41 -54.58
CA PRO A 190 31.59 4.64 -53.45
C PRO A 190 32.82 3.77 -53.79
N SER A 191 33.49 3.97 -54.92
CA SER A 191 34.45 2.99 -55.46
C SER A 191 35.93 3.24 -55.16
N SER A 192 36.32 4.25 -54.38
CA SER A 192 37.73 4.48 -54.06
C SER A 192 37.97 4.63 -52.55
N SER A 193 38.90 3.84 -52.01
CA SER A 193 39.31 3.87 -50.60
C SER A 193 40.00 5.16 -50.18
N VAL A 194 40.36 6.01 -51.15
CA VAL A 194 40.95 7.33 -50.96
C VAL A 194 39.88 8.37 -50.56
N ASP A 195 38.60 8.06 -50.77
CA ASP A 195 37.48 8.97 -50.54
C ASP A 195 36.86 8.85 -49.13
N ALA A 196 37.30 7.94 -48.25
CA ALA A 196 36.73 7.81 -46.90
C ALA A 196 37.05 9.02 -46.00
N ALA A 197 38.30 9.49 -46.02
CA ALA A 197 38.71 10.71 -45.32
C ALA A 197 38.11 11.97 -45.99
N ALA A 198 37.96 11.96 -47.31
CA ALA A 198 37.26 13.03 -48.03
C ALA A 198 35.77 13.04 -47.68
N ALA A 199 35.11 11.88 -47.59
CA ALA A 199 33.71 11.73 -47.21
C ALA A 199 33.44 12.17 -45.76
N GLU A 200 34.37 11.88 -44.83
CA GLU A 200 34.32 12.40 -43.47
C GLU A 200 34.46 13.93 -43.44
N GLN A 201 35.38 14.47 -44.24
CA GLN A 201 35.55 15.92 -44.41
C GLN A 201 34.33 16.59 -45.10
N TYR A 202 33.72 15.95 -46.11
CA TYR A 202 32.48 16.41 -46.75
C TYR A 202 31.26 16.30 -45.84
N ALA A 203 31.19 15.28 -44.97
CA ALA A 203 30.17 15.16 -43.93
C ALA A 203 30.31 16.29 -42.90
N ALA A 204 31.54 16.65 -42.51
CA ALA A 204 31.81 17.76 -41.60
C ALA A 204 31.27 19.12 -42.12
N TYR A 205 31.39 19.39 -43.42
CA TYR A 205 30.81 20.59 -44.04
C TYR A 205 29.27 20.55 -44.09
N GLY A 206 28.67 19.36 -44.18
CA GLY A 206 27.20 19.16 -44.19
C GLY A 206 26.50 19.54 -42.89
N TYR A 207 27.19 19.50 -41.74
CA TYR A 207 26.61 19.87 -40.44
C TYR A 207 26.47 21.38 -40.20
N SER A 208 27.13 22.21 -41.01
CA SER A 208 27.07 23.68 -40.92
C SER A 208 25.87 24.32 -41.63
N GLY A 209 25.10 23.52 -42.38
CA GLY A 209 23.97 23.98 -43.18
C GLY A 209 22.63 24.10 -42.41
N PRO A 210 21.63 24.79 -43.00
CA PRO A 210 20.27 24.84 -42.45
C PRO A 210 19.67 23.43 -42.33
N ALA A 211 18.77 23.23 -41.37
CA ALA A 211 18.17 21.93 -41.09
C ALA A 211 17.48 21.33 -42.33
N VAL A 212 17.93 20.15 -42.76
CA VAL A 212 17.51 19.50 -44.01
C VAL A 212 16.27 18.61 -43.79
N ALA A 213 16.13 18.01 -42.60
CA ALA A 213 15.01 17.15 -42.25
C ALA A 213 14.10 17.76 -41.16
N PRO A 214 12.78 17.47 -41.19
CA PRO A 214 11.86 17.91 -40.14
C PRO A 214 12.19 17.25 -38.80
N ALA A 215 11.93 17.96 -37.69
CA ALA A 215 12.18 17.43 -36.35
C ALA A 215 11.35 16.16 -36.12
N GLN A 216 12.05 15.03 -35.94
CA GLN A 216 11.42 13.73 -35.76
C GLN A 216 10.72 13.68 -34.40
N ARG A 217 9.39 13.80 -34.41
CA ARG A 217 8.56 13.54 -33.23
C ARG A 217 8.28 12.04 -33.19
N VAL A 218 8.46 11.41 -32.03
CA VAL A 218 8.04 10.01 -31.83
C VAL A 218 6.53 9.96 -32.05
N LYS A 219 6.10 9.43 -33.20
CA LYS A 219 4.69 9.24 -33.50
C LYS A 219 4.19 8.07 -32.64
N PRO A 220 3.04 8.20 -31.96
CA PRO A 220 2.42 7.06 -31.30
C PRO A 220 2.14 5.97 -32.33
N ALA A 221 2.28 4.70 -31.94
CA ALA A 221 1.96 3.59 -32.82
C ALA A 221 0.52 3.72 -33.32
N PRO A 222 0.25 3.52 -34.63
CA PRO A 222 -1.11 3.57 -35.15
C PRO A 222 -1.96 2.56 -34.39
N GLU A 223 -3.14 2.98 -33.96
CA GLU A 223 -4.12 2.10 -33.34
C GLU A 223 -4.40 0.94 -34.32
N MET A 224 -4.33 -0.31 -33.85
CA MET A 224 -4.47 -1.53 -34.67
C MET A 224 -3.28 -1.90 -35.58
N SER A 225 -2.12 -1.24 -35.47
CA SER A 225 -0.90 -1.68 -36.16
C SER A 225 -0.34 -3.00 -35.59
N LYS A 226 0.48 -3.72 -36.38
CA LYS A 226 1.21 -4.91 -35.88
C LYS A 226 2.07 -4.59 -34.64
N ASP A 227 2.64 -3.38 -34.62
CA ASP A 227 3.45 -2.85 -33.53
C ASP A 227 2.58 -2.57 -32.28
N PHE A 228 1.33 -2.11 -32.45
CA PHE A 228 0.35 -1.97 -31.35
C PHE A 228 0.02 -3.32 -30.69
N PHE A 229 -0.18 -4.38 -31.48
CA PHE A 229 -0.45 -5.73 -30.95
C PHE A 229 0.77 -6.39 -30.30
N ARG A 230 1.98 -6.10 -30.79
CA ARG A 230 3.23 -6.54 -30.14
C ARG A 230 3.40 -5.90 -28.77
N ASN A 231 3.23 -4.58 -28.69
CA ASN A 231 3.23 -3.86 -27.41
C ASN A 231 2.16 -4.40 -26.46
N MET A 232 0.97 -4.76 -26.97
CA MET A 232 -0.10 -5.32 -26.15
C MET A 232 0.26 -6.69 -25.55
N ARG A 233 0.96 -7.54 -26.32
CA ARG A 233 1.49 -8.82 -25.83
C ARG A 233 2.57 -8.60 -24.76
N ASP A 234 3.54 -7.74 -25.05
CA ASP A 234 4.64 -7.46 -24.11
C ASP A 234 4.10 -6.85 -22.81
N LEU A 235 3.06 -6.01 -22.89
CA LEU A 235 2.36 -5.45 -21.75
C LEU A 235 1.65 -6.52 -20.92
N GLN A 236 0.95 -7.47 -21.55
CA GLN A 236 0.32 -8.59 -20.85
C GLN A 236 1.36 -9.42 -20.09
N ASN A 237 2.48 -9.77 -20.75
CA ASN A 237 3.56 -10.51 -20.11
C ASN A 237 4.15 -9.72 -18.93
N CYS A 238 4.38 -8.41 -19.08
CA CYS A 238 4.90 -7.59 -18.00
C CYS A 238 3.94 -7.46 -16.80
N MET A 239 2.63 -7.46 -17.04
CA MET A 239 1.63 -7.49 -15.96
C MET A 239 1.71 -8.80 -15.19
N GLU A 240 1.85 -9.93 -15.89
CA GLU A 240 2.01 -11.24 -15.25
C GLU A 240 3.35 -11.35 -14.51
N ASP A 241 4.46 -10.89 -15.13
CA ASP A 241 5.79 -10.86 -14.52
C ASP A 241 5.79 -10.03 -13.23
N PHE A 242 5.12 -8.87 -13.23
CA PHE A 242 4.99 -8.04 -12.04
C PHE A 242 4.26 -8.79 -10.92
N SER A 243 3.12 -9.42 -11.21
CA SER A 243 2.37 -10.19 -10.21
C SER A 243 3.19 -11.34 -9.66
N ARG A 244 3.89 -12.11 -10.51
CA ARG A 244 4.76 -13.21 -10.08
C ARG A 244 5.89 -12.73 -9.17
N VAL A 245 6.57 -11.64 -9.55
CA VAL A 245 7.65 -11.04 -8.75
C VAL A 245 7.11 -10.51 -7.43
N HIS A 246 5.97 -9.84 -7.45
CA HIS A 246 5.31 -9.34 -6.25
C HIS A 246 4.94 -10.49 -5.30
N ASP A 247 4.22 -11.49 -5.79
CA ASP A 247 3.75 -12.62 -4.97
C ASP A 247 4.92 -13.45 -4.45
N GLY A 248 5.96 -13.64 -5.26
CA GLY A 248 7.21 -14.27 -4.82
C GLY A 248 7.95 -13.45 -3.76
N ALA A 249 8.03 -12.12 -3.92
CA ALA A 249 8.64 -11.25 -2.92
C ALA A 249 7.83 -11.24 -1.61
N VAL A 250 6.50 -11.21 -1.69
CA VAL A 250 5.59 -11.32 -0.55
C VAL A 250 5.78 -12.66 0.15
N ALA A 251 5.81 -13.77 -0.59
CA ALA A 251 6.04 -15.10 0.00
C ALA A 251 7.39 -15.23 0.72
N VAL A 252 8.43 -14.56 0.23
CA VAL A 252 9.76 -14.58 0.86
C VAL A 252 9.86 -13.59 2.03
N VAL A 253 9.27 -12.40 1.92
CA VAL A 253 9.45 -11.31 2.90
C VAL A 253 8.43 -11.39 4.03
N MET A 254 7.15 -11.65 3.73
CA MET A 254 6.05 -11.61 4.71
C MET A 254 6.29 -12.49 5.94
N PRO A 255 6.75 -13.76 5.83
CA PRO A 255 6.94 -14.60 7.02
C PRO A 255 7.92 -14.00 8.04
N TYR A 256 8.88 -13.18 7.58
CA TYR A 256 9.86 -12.54 8.46
C TYR A 256 9.40 -11.17 8.96
N THR A 257 8.55 -10.44 8.23
CA THR A 257 8.17 -9.05 8.55
C THR A 257 6.78 -8.88 9.15
N ASP A 258 5.88 -9.85 8.98
CA ASP A 258 4.46 -9.72 9.35
C ASP A 258 4.18 -10.04 10.82
N PHE A 259 5.19 -10.44 11.61
CA PHE A 259 5.05 -10.84 13.02
C PHE A 259 4.03 -11.98 13.26
N SER A 260 3.66 -12.71 12.22
CA SER A 260 2.80 -13.90 12.32
C SER A 260 3.43 -14.96 13.23
N ASN A 261 4.74 -15.17 13.12
CA ASN A 261 5.55 -15.81 14.14
C ASN A 261 6.35 -14.74 14.90
N GLU A 262 5.76 -14.24 15.99
CA GLU A 262 6.30 -13.13 16.77
C GLU A 262 7.75 -13.37 17.22
N ARG A 263 8.12 -14.62 17.53
CA ARG A 263 9.49 -15.00 17.92
C ARG A 263 10.47 -14.82 16.75
N LEU A 264 10.14 -15.39 15.60
CA LEU A 264 10.99 -15.33 14.39
C LEU A 264 11.16 -13.87 13.92
N SER A 265 10.07 -13.12 13.79
CA SER A 265 10.12 -11.73 13.36
C SER A 265 10.86 -10.83 14.35
N SER A 266 10.69 -11.04 15.67
CA SER A 266 11.44 -10.31 16.69
C SER A 266 12.94 -10.63 16.65
N ALA A 267 13.31 -11.90 16.42
CA ALA A 267 14.70 -12.28 16.24
C ALA A 267 15.35 -11.56 15.06
N VAL A 268 14.66 -11.57 13.90
CA VAL A 268 15.11 -10.89 12.69
C VAL A 268 15.22 -9.39 12.94
N PHE A 269 14.26 -8.78 13.64
CA PHE A 269 14.30 -7.37 14.02
C PHE A 269 15.52 -7.02 14.89
N LEU A 270 15.81 -7.82 15.92
CA LEU A 270 16.97 -7.62 16.79
C LEU A 270 18.29 -7.79 16.03
N CYS A 271 18.40 -8.85 15.21
CA CYS A 271 19.56 -9.09 14.35
C CYS A 271 19.79 -7.95 13.37
N LEU A 272 18.74 -7.46 12.70
CA LEU A 272 18.82 -6.32 11.79
C LEU A 272 19.22 -5.03 12.53
N THR A 273 18.67 -4.78 13.72
CA THR A 273 19.02 -3.60 14.53
C THR A 273 20.48 -3.63 14.96
N ALA A 274 20.98 -4.80 15.39
CA ALA A 274 22.39 -5.00 15.71
C ALA A 274 23.27 -4.81 14.46
N LEU A 275 22.88 -5.38 13.33
CA LEU A 275 23.60 -5.24 12.07
C LEU A 275 23.67 -3.79 11.59
N VAL A 276 22.56 -3.03 11.70
CA VAL A 276 22.54 -1.59 11.38
C VAL A 276 23.49 -0.82 12.30
N SER A 277 23.49 -1.14 13.59
CA SER A 277 24.39 -0.51 14.57
C SER A 277 25.86 -0.79 14.25
N VAL A 278 26.20 -2.04 13.97
CA VAL A 278 27.57 -2.44 13.56
C VAL A 278 27.94 -1.80 12.23
N ALA A 279 27.05 -1.81 11.24
CA ALA A 279 27.29 -1.23 9.93
C ALA A 279 27.53 0.29 10.02
N PHE A 280 26.81 1.00 10.89
CA PHE A 280 27.02 2.42 11.13
C PHE A 280 28.43 2.69 11.70
N LEU A 281 28.88 1.89 12.67
CA LEU A 281 30.22 2.01 13.24
C LEU A 281 31.32 1.62 12.23
N ALA A 282 31.11 0.54 11.47
CA ALA A 282 32.07 -0.01 10.52
C ALA A 282 32.01 0.68 9.13
N ALA A 283 31.10 1.62 8.89
CA ALA A 283 30.87 2.22 7.57
C ALA A 283 32.13 2.82 6.94
N HIS A 284 33.06 3.32 7.75
CA HIS A 284 34.30 3.93 7.29
C HIS A 284 35.41 2.91 6.97
N LEU A 285 35.32 1.68 7.51
CA LEU A 285 36.28 0.59 7.27
C LEU A 285 35.99 -0.16 5.98
N VAL A 286 34.73 -0.12 5.54
CA VAL A 286 34.25 -0.89 4.40
C VAL A 286 34.65 -0.20 3.09
N PRO A 287 35.39 -0.87 2.18
CA PRO A 287 35.78 -0.30 0.89
C PRO A 287 34.58 -0.36 -0.08
N TRP A 288 33.60 0.54 0.10
CA TRP A 288 32.37 0.60 -0.70
C TRP A 288 32.61 0.62 -2.21
N ARG A 289 33.71 1.25 -2.66
CA ARG A 289 34.11 1.29 -4.07
C ARG A 289 34.37 -0.12 -4.63
N ALA A 290 35.11 -0.94 -3.88
CA ALA A 290 35.45 -2.29 -4.28
C ALA A 290 34.23 -3.20 -4.21
N ILE A 291 33.38 -3.05 -3.19
CA ILE A 291 32.15 -3.84 -3.05
C ILE A 291 31.19 -3.57 -4.20
N LEU A 292 30.93 -2.29 -4.51
CA LEU A 292 30.08 -1.92 -5.64
C LEU A 292 30.66 -2.47 -6.95
N LEU A 293 31.95 -2.28 -7.18
CA LEU A 293 32.64 -2.82 -8.36
C LEU A 293 32.44 -4.34 -8.47
N MET A 294 32.80 -5.10 -7.42
CA MET A 294 32.69 -6.56 -7.42
C MET A 294 31.25 -7.02 -7.56
N SER A 295 30.29 -6.34 -6.94
CA SER A 295 28.86 -6.67 -7.02
C SER A 295 28.32 -6.50 -8.44
N GLY A 296 28.65 -5.40 -9.14
CA GLY A 296 28.21 -5.18 -10.51
C GLY A 296 28.87 -6.13 -11.50
N TRP A 297 30.16 -6.44 -11.32
CA TRP A 297 30.84 -7.48 -12.10
C TRP A 297 30.25 -8.86 -11.84
N ALA A 298 29.97 -9.23 -10.60
CA ALA A 298 29.38 -10.51 -10.25
C ALA A 298 27.96 -10.65 -10.84
N ALA A 299 27.12 -9.61 -10.70
CA ALA A 299 25.75 -9.60 -11.21
C ALA A 299 25.72 -9.71 -12.75
N THR A 300 26.58 -8.95 -13.44
CA THR A 300 26.67 -9.03 -14.90
C THR A 300 27.26 -10.37 -15.36
N ALA A 301 28.31 -10.87 -14.71
CA ALA A 301 28.92 -12.16 -15.03
C ALA A 301 27.96 -13.35 -14.79
N ALA A 302 27.11 -13.28 -13.76
CA ALA A 302 26.08 -14.30 -13.51
C ALA A 302 25.06 -14.41 -14.66
N GLY A 303 24.85 -13.35 -15.44
CA GLY A 303 24.00 -13.35 -16.62
C GLY A 303 24.64 -13.99 -17.87
N HIS A 304 25.92 -14.37 -17.82
CA HIS A 304 26.59 -15.02 -18.95
C HIS A 304 26.06 -16.47 -19.13
N PRO A 305 25.75 -16.94 -20.35
CA PRO A 305 25.11 -18.25 -20.57
C PRO A 305 25.91 -19.42 -19.99
N ARG A 306 27.25 -19.40 -20.12
CA ARG A 306 28.10 -20.43 -19.46
C ARG A 306 28.08 -20.34 -17.94
N ALA A 307 27.94 -19.14 -17.37
CA ALA A 307 27.84 -18.98 -15.93
C ALA A 307 26.48 -19.48 -15.45
N GLN A 308 25.40 -19.21 -16.17
CA GLN A 308 24.07 -19.76 -15.88
C GLN A 308 24.05 -21.28 -15.96
N GLU A 309 24.65 -21.87 -16.99
CA GLU A 309 24.80 -23.33 -17.08
C GLU A 309 25.57 -23.89 -15.89
N ILE A 310 26.65 -23.23 -15.44
CA ILE A 310 27.40 -23.68 -14.26
C ILE A 310 26.56 -23.48 -12.99
N ILE A 311 25.87 -22.36 -12.82
CA ILE A 311 25.03 -22.09 -11.64
C ILE A 311 23.91 -23.12 -11.54
N ILE A 312 23.26 -23.46 -12.66
CA ILE A 312 22.14 -24.39 -12.71
C ILE A 312 22.62 -25.85 -12.63
N ASN A 313 23.73 -26.22 -13.29
CA ASN A 313 24.21 -27.61 -13.33
C ASN A 313 25.15 -27.97 -12.17
N ALA A 314 25.75 -27.00 -11.49
CA ALA A 314 26.64 -27.32 -10.39
C ALA A 314 25.80 -27.87 -9.23
N GLY A 315 26.11 -29.11 -8.84
CA GLY A 315 25.65 -29.71 -7.57
C GLY A 315 26.01 -28.89 -6.32
N SER A 316 26.68 -27.73 -6.49
CA SER A 316 26.80 -26.69 -5.47
C SER A 316 25.45 -26.10 -5.06
N LEU A 317 24.41 -26.06 -5.92
CA LEU A 317 23.08 -25.63 -5.48
C LEU A 317 22.51 -26.58 -4.43
N ALA A 318 22.65 -27.89 -4.63
CA ALA A 318 22.24 -28.88 -3.63
C ALA A 318 23.07 -28.76 -2.34
N GLN A 319 24.39 -28.53 -2.44
CA GLN A 319 25.22 -28.30 -1.25
C GLN A 319 24.86 -27.01 -0.52
N LEU A 320 24.55 -25.93 -1.25
CA LEU A 320 24.12 -24.65 -0.68
C LEU A 320 22.73 -24.76 -0.03
N GLN A 321 21.81 -25.52 -0.64
CA GLN A 321 20.51 -25.83 -0.03
C GLN A 321 20.68 -26.57 1.29
N LEU A 322 21.57 -27.56 1.36
CA LEU A 322 21.86 -28.26 2.62
C LEU A 322 22.47 -27.34 3.69
N ILE A 323 23.35 -26.41 3.30
CA ILE A 323 23.91 -25.42 4.23
C ILE A 323 22.82 -24.45 4.69
N TYR A 324 21.98 -23.99 3.77
CA TYR A 324 20.83 -23.13 4.05
C TYR A 324 19.88 -23.79 5.04
N ASP A 325 19.46 -25.03 4.79
CA ASP A 325 18.56 -25.77 5.67
C ASP A 325 19.16 -25.94 7.07
N ARG A 326 20.46 -26.23 7.16
CA ARG A 326 21.16 -26.30 8.45
C ARG A 326 21.17 -24.97 9.19
N ILE A 327 21.40 -23.86 8.49
CA ILE A 327 21.38 -22.52 9.09
C ILE A 327 19.97 -22.16 9.54
N CYS A 328 18.95 -22.49 8.75
CA CYS A 328 17.56 -22.26 9.09
C CYS A 328 17.16 -23.05 10.35
N VAL A 329 17.51 -24.34 10.42
CA VAL A 329 17.21 -25.18 11.60
C VAL A 329 17.95 -24.67 12.85
N ALA A 330 19.25 -24.39 12.73
CA ALA A 330 20.03 -23.84 13.84
C ALA A 330 19.50 -22.46 14.28
N GLY A 331 19.08 -21.64 13.32
CA GLY A 331 18.45 -20.35 13.57
C GLY A 331 17.12 -20.49 14.29
N SER A 332 16.23 -21.39 13.84
CA SER A 332 14.95 -21.64 14.51
C SER A 332 15.12 -22.17 15.93
N GLU A 333 16.10 -23.06 16.16
CA GLU A 333 16.40 -23.62 17.48
C GLU A 333 16.92 -22.53 18.44
N TRP A 334 17.77 -21.62 17.95
CA TRP A 334 18.20 -20.46 18.73
C TRP A 334 17.04 -19.51 19.06
N VAL A 335 16.17 -19.22 18.09
CA VAL A 335 15.00 -18.36 18.28
C VAL A 335 14.03 -18.93 19.31
N GLU A 336 13.76 -20.23 19.26
CA GLU A 336 12.83 -20.88 20.20
C GLU A 336 13.37 -20.96 21.64
N SER A 337 14.68 -21.08 21.80
CA SER A 337 15.32 -21.22 23.11
C SER A 337 15.56 -19.89 23.82
N ASP A 338 15.87 -18.82 23.08
CA ASP A 338 16.34 -17.54 23.65
C ASP A 338 15.22 -16.48 23.71
N ILE A 339 14.20 -16.55 22.85
CA ILE A 339 13.12 -15.56 22.77
C ILE A 339 11.86 -16.07 23.46
N VAL A 340 11.73 -15.78 24.76
CA VAL A 340 10.52 -16.02 25.55
C VAL A 340 9.62 -14.78 25.49
N LEU A 341 8.49 -14.89 24.79
CA LEU A 341 7.47 -13.85 24.59
C LEU A 341 6.19 -14.10 25.40
N ASP A 342 6.30 -14.80 26.53
CA ASP A 342 5.15 -15.07 27.41
C ASP A 342 4.91 -13.89 28.36
N GLU A 343 4.51 -12.74 27.81
CA GLU A 343 4.03 -11.63 28.63
C GLU A 343 2.61 -11.98 29.15
N PRO A 344 2.36 -11.90 30.48
CA PRO A 344 1.03 -12.16 31.01
C PRO A 344 0.02 -11.19 30.39
N ALA A 345 -1.19 -11.68 30.11
CA ALA A 345 -2.25 -10.86 29.53
C ALA A 345 -2.41 -9.56 30.33
N GLU A 346 -2.30 -8.42 29.64
CA GLU A 346 -2.42 -7.12 30.28
C GLU A 346 -3.79 -7.00 30.96
N VAL A 347 -3.80 -6.70 32.26
CA VAL A 347 -5.03 -6.52 33.04
C VAL A 347 -5.23 -5.04 33.29
N ARG A 348 -6.42 -4.53 32.96
CA ARG A 348 -6.81 -3.14 33.23
C ARG A 348 -8.16 -3.09 33.94
N GLU A 349 -8.40 -1.98 34.62
CA GLU A 349 -9.70 -1.68 35.23
C GLU A 349 -10.56 -0.89 34.25
N VAL A 350 -11.78 -1.35 34.03
CA VAL A 350 -12.82 -0.60 33.31
C VAL A 350 -13.80 -0.06 34.32
N GLU A 351 -14.16 1.21 34.14
CA GLU A 351 -15.13 1.91 34.96
C GLU A 351 -16.43 2.16 34.20
N ILE A 352 -17.53 2.22 34.95
CA ILE A 352 -18.81 2.67 34.46
C ILE A 352 -19.54 3.45 35.56
N PHE A 353 -20.30 4.46 35.18
CA PHE A 353 -21.03 5.32 36.09
C PHE A 353 -22.51 4.98 36.03
N GLU A 354 -23.07 4.57 37.17
CA GLU A 354 -24.51 4.45 37.32
C GLU A 354 -25.09 5.84 37.56
N LEU A 355 -25.97 6.29 36.66
CA LEU A 355 -26.65 7.57 36.75
C LEU A 355 -28.08 7.36 37.23
N GLN A 356 -28.48 8.16 38.21
CA GLN A 356 -29.85 8.24 38.66
C GLN A 356 -30.32 9.68 38.65
N ARG A 357 -31.60 9.87 38.34
CA ARG A 357 -32.22 11.19 38.21
C ARG A 357 -33.27 11.36 39.28
N LEU A 358 -33.28 12.53 39.91
CA LEU A 358 -34.29 12.89 40.89
C LEU A 358 -35.58 13.26 40.16
N GLN A 359 -36.64 12.48 40.36
CA GLN A 359 -37.96 12.82 39.84
C GLN A 359 -38.67 13.71 40.86
N LYS A 360 -38.80 15.00 40.53
CA LYS A 360 -39.50 15.97 41.38
C LYS A 360 -41.00 15.81 41.18
N HIS A 361 -41.71 15.21 42.13
CA HIS A 361 -43.17 15.17 42.11
C HIS A 361 -43.72 16.38 42.86
N SER A 362 -44.40 17.29 42.15
CA SER A 362 -45.06 18.43 42.78
C SER A 362 -46.41 17.99 43.35
N LEU A 363 -46.43 17.52 44.60
CA LEU A 363 -47.67 17.29 45.33
C LEU A 363 -48.17 18.61 45.92
N GLY A 364 -49.16 19.22 45.26
CA GLY A 364 -49.95 20.33 45.79
C GLY A 364 -49.31 21.71 45.57
N GLY A 365 -50.07 22.59 44.91
CA GLY A 365 -49.72 24.00 44.77
C GLY A 365 -50.03 24.75 46.04
N ASP A 366 -49.02 24.94 46.89
CA ASP A 366 -48.87 26.15 47.69
C ASP A 366 -47.41 26.31 48.14
N GLU A 367 -46.98 27.55 48.39
CA GLU A 367 -45.60 27.94 48.66
C GLU A 367 -45.06 27.30 49.95
N GLY A 368 -44.53 26.09 49.84
CA GLY A 368 -43.93 25.36 50.95
C GLY A 368 -43.79 23.85 50.77
N ALA A 369 -43.97 23.32 49.55
CA ALA A 369 -43.83 21.89 49.28
C ALA A 369 -42.39 21.41 49.54
N VAL A 370 -42.23 20.55 50.55
CA VAL A 370 -41.02 19.74 50.71
C VAL A 370 -40.90 18.88 49.47
N LEU A 371 -39.80 19.06 48.72
CA LEU A 371 -39.48 18.26 47.55
C LEU A 371 -39.04 16.86 48.01
N GLU A 372 -39.99 15.99 48.35
CA GLU A 372 -39.72 14.55 48.42
C GLU A 372 -39.66 14.04 46.98
N GLY A 373 -38.45 14.04 46.41
CA GLY A 373 -38.17 13.43 45.12
C GLY A 373 -37.61 12.02 45.31
N GLU A 374 -38.16 11.06 44.57
CA GLU A 374 -37.61 9.71 44.51
C GLU A 374 -36.50 9.66 43.45
N TRP A 375 -35.44 8.89 43.72
CA TRP A 375 -34.33 8.69 42.80
C TRP A 375 -34.65 7.53 41.86
N GLU A 376 -34.82 7.82 40.58
CA GLU A 376 -35.08 6.80 39.56
C GLU A 376 -33.77 6.37 38.88
N PRO A 377 -33.54 5.05 38.69
CA PRO A 377 -32.42 4.56 37.90
C PRO A 377 -32.57 4.99 36.45
N TRP A 378 -31.52 5.62 35.89
CA TRP A 378 -31.58 6.15 34.53
C TRP A 378 -30.81 5.27 33.53
N LEU A 379 -29.48 5.22 33.66
CA LEU A 379 -28.61 4.39 32.81
C LEU A 379 -27.18 4.29 33.37
N PHE A 380 -26.43 3.33 32.86
CA PHE A 380 -25.01 3.17 33.06
C PHE A 380 -24.23 3.81 31.91
N ALA A 381 -23.44 4.84 32.20
CA ALA A 381 -22.68 5.61 31.22
C ALA A 381 -21.17 5.38 31.37
N PRO A 382 -20.40 5.41 30.27
CA PRO A 382 -18.94 5.37 30.32
C PRO A 382 -18.33 6.67 30.86
N GLN A 383 -19.13 7.73 31.01
CA GLN A 383 -18.71 9.02 31.53
C GLN A 383 -19.58 9.43 32.73
N PRO A 384 -19.03 10.19 33.69
CA PRO A 384 -19.75 10.58 34.91
C PRO A 384 -20.90 11.57 34.68
N PHE A 385 -21.11 12.09 33.45
CA PHE A 385 -22.14 13.08 33.15
C PHE A 385 -22.16 14.28 34.13
N ALA A 386 -20.95 14.74 34.49
CA ALA A 386 -20.74 15.86 35.40
C ALA A 386 -21.38 17.16 34.87
N PRO A 387 -21.69 18.14 35.75
CA PRO A 387 -22.18 19.46 35.34
C PRO A 387 -21.28 20.15 34.30
N THR A 388 -19.98 19.90 34.40
CA THR A 388 -18.94 20.41 33.47
C THR A 388 -18.77 19.56 32.20
N SER A 389 -19.48 18.44 32.07
CA SER A 389 -19.34 17.57 30.90
C SER A 389 -19.92 18.23 29.63
N PRO A 390 -19.25 18.10 28.46
CA PRO A 390 -19.72 18.72 27.22
C PRO A 390 -21.14 18.32 26.83
N SER A 391 -21.49 17.04 27.01
CA SER A 391 -22.83 16.52 26.73
C SER A 391 -23.90 17.23 27.54
N ARG A 392 -23.59 17.55 28.80
CA ARG A 392 -24.52 18.25 29.69
C ARG A 392 -24.64 19.74 29.37
N ILE A 393 -23.52 20.39 29.06
CA ILE A 393 -23.51 21.80 28.61
C ILE A 393 -24.28 21.97 27.29
N ALA A 394 -24.19 20.98 26.40
CA ALA A 394 -24.92 20.96 25.13
C ALA A 394 -26.41 20.58 25.27
N GLY A 395 -26.89 20.24 26.48
CA GLY A 395 -28.26 19.76 26.70
C GLY A 395 -28.54 18.39 26.07
N ALA A 396 -27.51 17.63 25.71
CA ALA A 396 -27.63 16.30 25.16
C ALA A 396 -27.92 15.27 26.26
N ARG A 397 -28.66 14.22 25.91
CA ARG A 397 -28.96 13.12 26.84
C ARG A 397 -27.70 12.26 27.07
N PRO A 398 -27.52 11.70 28.28
CA PRO A 398 -26.43 10.77 28.52
C PRO A 398 -26.61 9.49 27.68
N VAL A 399 -25.49 8.94 27.20
CA VAL A 399 -25.45 7.75 26.36
C VAL A 399 -24.94 6.57 27.21
N GLY A 400 -25.60 5.43 27.10
CA GLY A 400 -25.22 4.23 27.84
C GLY A 400 -26.29 3.14 27.78
N THR A 401 -26.19 2.16 28.68
CA THR A 401 -27.08 0.99 28.75
C THR A 401 -27.96 1.03 29.99
N GLN A 402 -29.09 0.32 29.98
CA GLN A 402 -30.00 0.30 31.14
C GLN A 402 -29.60 -0.74 32.18
N PHE A 403 -28.95 -1.83 31.76
CA PHE A 403 -28.54 -2.93 32.65
C PHE A 403 -27.03 -3.15 32.60
N PHE A 404 -26.48 -3.69 33.70
CA PHE A 404 -25.07 -4.10 33.78
C PHE A 404 -24.72 -5.23 32.81
N GLU A 405 -25.69 -6.08 32.48
CA GLU A 405 -25.51 -7.24 31.59
C GLU A 405 -25.25 -6.82 30.14
N ASP A 406 -25.76 -5.65 29.74
CA ASP A 406 -25.59 -5.08 28.41
C ASP A 406 -24.19 -4.45 28.21
N VAL A 407 -23.43 -4.29 29.30
CA VAL A 407 -22.11 -3.64 29.25
C VAL A 407 -21.09 -4.62 28.68
N GLN A 408 -20.70 -4.38 27.44
CA GLN A 408 -19.66 -5.14 26.76
C GLN A 408 -18.27 -4.65 27.17
N PRO A 409 -17.26 -5.55 27.19
CA PRO A 409 -15.89 -5.12 27.40
C PRO A 409 -15.43 -4.26 26.19
N PRO A 410 -14.43 -3.38 26.38
CA PRO A 410 -13.85 -2.61 25.29
C PRO A 410 -13.34 -3.51 24.15
N THR A 411 -13.31 -2.99 22.93
CA THR A 411 -12.89 -3.76 21.75
C THR A 411 -11.47 -4.30 21.93
N GLY A 412 -11.29 -5.63 21.82
CA GLY A 412 -10.00 -6.29 22.05
C GLY A 412 -9.74 -6.72 23.50
N TRP A 413 -10.71 -6.56 24.41
CA TRP A 413 -10.63 -6.93 25.82
C TRP A 413 -11.71 -7.95 26.19
N LEU A 414 -11.42 -8.76 27.21
CA LEU A 414 -12.34 -9.73 27.81
C LEU A 414 -12.53 -9.44 29.29
N TRP A 415 -13.69 -9.79 29.84
CA TRP A 415 -13.91 -9.66 31.29
C TRP A 415 -13.11 -10.72 32.04
N ARG A 416 -12.19 -10.29 32.90
CA ARG A 416 -11.46 -11.19 33.81
C ARG A 416 -12.33 -11.58 35.01
N ASP A 417 -12.98 -10.58 35.61
CA ASP A 417 -13.86 -10.78 36.76
C ASP A 417 -15.30 -11.07 36.34
N LYS A 418 -16.04 -11.79 37.19
CA LYS A 418 -17.45 -12.13 36.93
C LYS A 418 -18.44 -11.05 37.36
N LYS A 419 -18.06 -10.14 38.25
CA LYS A 419 -18.97 -9.19 38.89
C LYS A 419 -18.39 -7.78 38.85
N TRP A 420 -19.27 -6.79 38.74
CA TRP A 420 -18.94 -5.40 38.97
C TRP A 420 -18.73 -5.16 40.47
N THR A 421 -17.73 -4.35 40.79
CA THR A 421 -17.42 -3.95 42.17
C THR A 421 -17.66 -2.46 42.32
N LEU A 422 -18.24 -2.05 43.45
CA LEU A 422 -18.46 -0.65 43.74
C LEU A 422 -17.11 -0.01 44.11
N ASP A 423 -16.78 1.10 43.46
CA ASP A 423 -15.58 1.85 43.82
C ASP A 423 -15.78 2.54 45.18
N LEU A 424 -14.86 2.27 46.11
CA LEU A 424 -14.91 2.84 47.44
C LEU A 424 -14.28 4.24 47.50
N GLY A 425 -13.46 4.60 46.52
CA GLY A 425 -12.71 5.85 46.41
C GLY A 425 -13.49 6.97 45.72
N SER A 426 -14.73 7.23 46.14
CA SER A 426 -15.57 8.27 45.52
C SER A 426 -14.94 9.67 45.53
N ARG A 427 -14.07 9.94 46.51
CA ARG A 427 -13.28 11.17 46.61
C ARG A 427 -12.17 11.24 45.56
N GLU A 428 -11.43 10.14 45.39
CA GLU A 428 -10.21 10.11 44.58
C GLU A 428 -10.50 10.44 43.11
N TRP A 429 -11.52 9.81 42.52
CA TRP A 429 -11.85 10.05 41.11
C TRP A 429 -12.50 11.42 40.88
N VAL A 430 -13.22 11.96 41.87
CA VAL A 430 -13.81 13.31 41.78
C VAL A 430 -12.73 14.38 41.81
N GLU A 431 -11.72 14.21 42.67
CA GLU A 431 -10.56 15.10 42.76
C GLU A 431 -9.68 15.00 41.52
N GLU A 432 -9.33 13.78 41.07
CA GLU A 432 -8.51 13.54 39.88
C GLU A 432 -9.11 14.20 38.63
N ARG A 433 -10.45 14.18 38.51
CA ARG A 433 -11.18 14.75 37.36
C ARG A 433 -11.63 16.19 37.57
N CYS A 434 -11.26 16.80 38.70
CA CYS A 434 -11.61 18.18 39.05
C CYS A 434 -13.12 18.47 38.90
N VAL A 435 -13.98 17.55 39.36
CA VAL A 435 -15.44 17.73 39.22
C VAL A 435 -15.95 18.72 40.27
N SER A 436 -16.45 19.86 39.80
CA SER A 436 -16.98 20.94 40.64
C SER A 436 -18.51 20.90 40.77
N ALA A 437 -19.05 21.51 41.82
CA ALA A 437 -20.48 21.57 42.19
C ALA A 437 -21.19 20.20 42.44
N VAL A 438 -20.54 19.31 43.21
CA VAL A 438 -20.93 17.93 43.52
C VAL A 438 -20.63 17.47 44.96
N GLU A 439 -21.65 17.24 45.80
CA GLU A 439 -21.51 16.65 47.14
C GLU A 439 -21.16 15.15 47.11
N ILE A 440 -20.16 14.73 47.89
CA ILE A 440 -19.67 13.35 47.94
C ILE A 440 -20.18 12.66 49.20
N GLU A 441 -20.98 11.62 49.03
CA GLU A 441 -21.36 10.72 50.12
C GLU A 441 -20.17 9.80 50.44
N THR A 442 -19.65 9.90 51.66
CA THR A 442 -18.51 9.10 52.14
C THR A 442 -18.93 7.87 52.92
N GLU A 443 -20.18 7.80 53.39
CA GLU A 443 -20.76 6.71 54.17
C GLU A 443 -21.92 6.04 53.41
N GLY A 444 -21.95 4.71 53.33
CA GLY A 444 -23.02 3.97 52.65
C GLY A 444 -22.70 3.60 51.19
N GLU A 445 -23.59 3.95 50.26
CA GLU A 445 -23.55 3.55 48.84
C GLU A 445 -22.66 4.43 47.95
N ARG A 446 -22.04 5.47 48.54
CA ARG A 446 -21.05 6.36 47.91
C ARG A 446 -21.56 7.10 46.68
N TRP A 447 -22.76 7.65 46.80
CA TRP A 447 -23.32 8.50 45.76
C TRP A 447 -22.63 9.86 45.71
N VAL A 448 -22.48 10.36 44.50
CA VAL A 448 -21.91 11.65 44.18
C VAL A 448 -23.04 12.50 43.61
N TYR A 449 -23.55 13.43 44.42
CA TYR A 449 -24.74 14.24 44.16
C TYR A 449 -24.36 15.57 43.53
N ASP A 450 -25.03 16.01 42.47
CA ASP A 450 -24.86 17.38 42.02
C ASP A 450 -25.46 18.37 43.02
N LEU A 451 -24.94 19.60 43.04
CA LEU A 451 -25.53 20.72 43.77
C LEU A 451 -26.24 21.67 42.81
N GLU A 452 -27.43 22.15 43.20
CA GLU A 452 -28.09 23.24 42.48
C GLU A 452 -27.39 24.55 42.80
N ILE A 453 -26.91 25.25 41.76
CA ILE A 453 -26.46 26.63 41.89
C ILE A 453 -27.73 27.49 41.89
N PRO A 454 -28.02 28.26 42.95
CA PRO A 454 -29.19 29.13 42.96
C PRO A 454 -29.04 30.21 41.87
N ASP A 455 -30.05 30.34 41.00
CA ASP A 455 -30.12 31.38 39.96
C ASP A 455 -30.03 32.77 40.61
N SER A 456 -28.84 33.39 40.59
CA SER A 456 -28.67 34.78 41.02
C SER A 456 -29.19 35.74 39.94
N LYS A 457 -30.52 35.84 39.80
CA LYS A 457 -31.19 36.97 39.12
C LYS A 457 -31.41 38.17 40.05
N SER A 458 -30.54 38.37 41.04
CA SER A 458 -30.45 39.61 41.81
C SER A 458 -29.06 40.21 41.64
N LYS A 459 -29.03 41.49 41.25
CA LYS A 459 -27.81 42.25 40.97
C LYS A 459 -26.91 42.35 42.23
N SER A 460 -25.60 42.32 41.96
CA SER A 460 -24.46 42.60 42.85
C SER A 460 -24.24 41.66 44.04
N ALA A 461 -23.41 40.64 43.82
CA ALA A 461 -22.47 40.15 44.83
C ALA A 461 -21.20 39.69 44.13
N THR A 462 -20.07 40.20 44.61
CA THR A 462 -18.71 39.93 44.16
C THR A 462 -18.43 38.42 44.04
N LEU A 463 -17.82 38.00 42.93
CA LEU A 463 -17.44 36.61 42.66
C LEU A 463 -16.50 36.09 43.77
N ALA A 464 -17.04 35.32 44.71
CA ALA A 464 -16.26 34.37 45.49
C ALA A 464 -16.04 33.11 44.65
N PRO A 465 -14.85 32.49 44.67
CA PRO A 465 -14.61 31.22 43.99
C PRO A 465 -15.55 30.13 44.55
N PRO A 466 -15.92 29.13 43.75
CA PRO A 466 -16.76 28.03 44.21
C PRO A 466 -16.12 27.36 45.43
N LYS A 467 -16.91 27.26 46.52
CA LYS A 467 -16.50 26.64 47.79
C LYS A 467 -15.95 25.22 47.54
N SER A 468 -14.79 24.93 48.13
CA SER A 468 -14.19 23.59 48.10
C SER A 468 -15.01 22.61 48.95
N TRP A 469 -14.89 21.33 48.62
CA TRP A 469 -15.59 20.18 49.23
C TRP A 469 -15.27 19.92 50.72
N GLU A 470 -14.44 20.75 51.37
CA GLU A 470 -13.90 20.49 52.72
C GLU A 470 -14.81 20.93 53.88
N GLU A 471 -15.92 21.64 53.63
CA GLU A 471 -16.84 22.07 54.69
C GLU A 471 -18.07 21.14 54.77
N GLY A 472 -18.30 20.56 55.95
CA GLY A 472 -19.47 19.74 56.29
C GLY A 472 -20.82 20.47 56.14
N PRO A 473 -21.96 19.82 56.47
CA PRO A 473 -23.24 19.97 55.78
C PRO A 473 -23.81 21.38 55.89
N SER A 474 -23.51 22.23 54.91
CA SER A 474 -24.32 23.41 54.62
C SER A 474 -25.47 22.98 53.72
N VAL A 475 -26.69 23.40 54.04
CA VAL A 475 -27.96 23.05 53.36
C VAL A 475 -27.99 23.57 51.91
N SER A 476 -27.18 22.96 51.04
CA SER A 476 -27.24 23.16 49.60
C SER A 476 -28.27 22.18 49.04
N LYS A 477 -29.17 22.67 48.18
CA LYS A 477 -30.19 21.82 47.56
C LYS A 477 -29.51 20.83 46.60
N LYS A 478 -29.80 19.55 46.78
CA LYS A 478 -29.34 18.48 45.88
C LYS A 478 -29.91 18.72 44.48
N GLY A 479 -29.05 18.60 43.48
CA GLY A 479 -29.36 18.71 42.07
C GLY A 479 -30.10 17.51 41.53
N GLU A 480 -30.42 17.59 40.23
CA GLU A 480 -31.28 16.61 39.55
C GLU A 480 -30.60 15.27 39.29
N TRP A 481 -29.28 15.17 39.40
CA TRP A 481 -28.53 13.96 39.08
C TRP A 481 -27.62 13.53 40.23
N ARG A 482 -27.53 12.21 40.41
CA ARG A 482 -26.50 11.57 41.22
C ARG A 482 -25.84 10.45 40.43
N ARG A 483 -24.61 10.13 40.81
CA ARG A 483 -23.81 9.10 40.15
C ARG A 483 -22.99 8.29 41.14
N ARG A 484 -22.72 7.04 40.80
CA ARG A 484 -21.73 6.21 41.51
C ARG A 484 -20.88 5.43 40.53
N ARG A 485 -19.62 5.20 40.88
CA ARG A 485 -18.61 4.56 40.02
C ARG A 485 -18.55 3.07 40.34
N TRP A 486 -18.63 2.26 39.31
CA TRP A 486 -18.46 0.81 39.35
C TRP A 486 -17.23 0.45 38.54
N VAL A 487 -16.43 -0.49 39.03
CA VAL A 487 -15.21 -0.96 38.38
C VAL A 487 -15.22 -2.47 38.20
N ARG A 488 -14.59 -2.94 37.12
CA ARG A 488 -14.44 -4.36 36.80
C ARG A 488 -13.17 -4.58 36.00
N LEU A 489 -12.43 -5.66 36.31
CA LEU A 489 -11.20 -5.97 35.60
C LEU A 489 -11.47 -6.59 34.23
N VAL A 490 -10.72 -6.11 33.24
CA VAL A 490 -10.60 -6.67 31.91
C VAL A 490 -9.19 -7.20 31.68
N GLU A 491 -9.08 -8.24 30.89
CA GLU A 491 -7.83 -8.78 30.38
C GLU A 491 -7.76 -8.59 28.87
N ARG A 492 -6.58 -8.27 28.34
CA ARG A 492 -6.37 -8.11 26.91
C ARG A 492 -6.56 -9.47 26.22
N LYS A 493 -7.38 -9.50 25.16
CA LYS A 493 -7.62 -10.73 24.41
C LYS A 493 -6.33 -11.15 23.70
N ILE A 494 -5.78 -12.31 24.08
CA ILE A 494 -4.68 -12.94 23.35
C ILE A 494 -5.28 -13.56 22.09
N VAL A 495 -4.96 -13.01 20.93
CA VAL A 495 -5.28 -13.63 19.64
C VAL A 495 -4.23 -14.70 19.40
N LYS A 496 -4.55 -15.95 19.77
CA LYS A 496 -3.76 -17.08 19.31
C LYS A 496 -4.05 -17.27 17.83
N VAL A 497 -3.12 -16.85 16.98
CA VAL A 497 -3.17 -17.20 15.56
C VAL A 497 -2.97 -18.72 15.48
N SER A 498 -3.97 -19.42 14.97
CA SER A 498 -3.83 -20.85 14.68
C SER A 498 -2.80 -20.99 13.55
N PRO A 499 -1.90 -21.99 13.57
CA PRO A 499 -0.93 -22.21 12.50
C PRO A 499 -1.57 -22.64 11.15
N GLU A 500 -2.90 -22.59 11.03
CA GLU A 500 -3.66 -22.99 9.84
C GLU A 500 -4.27 -21.81 9.05
N ASP A 501 -4.12 -20.56 9.52
CA ASP A 501 -4.64 -19.36 8.83
C ASP A 501 -3.57 -18.56 8.08
#